data_AF-A0A315ARK1-F1
#
_entry.id   AF-A0A315ARK1-F1
#
_cell.length_a   1.000
_cell.length_b   1.000
_cell.length_c   1.000
_cell.angle_alpha   90.00
_cell.angle_beta   90.00
_cell.angle_gamma   90.00
#
_symmetry.space_group_name_H-M   'P 1'
#
loop_
_entity.id
_entity.type
_entity.pdbx_description
1 polymer ?
#
loop_
_entity_poly.entity_id
_entity_poly.type
_entity_poly.pdbx_seq_one_letter_code
_entity_poly.pdbx_strand_id
1 'polypeptide(L)'
;MTRAEYQTEKNKISADYKAAKTICAASKDHGKDVCMSQAHSDEKKAKAQQEDRLKPTLKSHDQTEVVKAETNYAMAKVRCNESTGKDKDNCLQAAQATGKTAKNQAKTDLKTAEKKPHPSTKKPNRQKRKNVTP
;
A
#
# COMPACT_ATOMS: atom_id res chain seq x y z
N MET A 1 -16.68 -9.40 -1.79
CA MET A 1 -16.09 -9.87 -0.52
C MET A 1 -17.17 -9.84 0.55
N THR A 2 -17.43 -10.96 1.21
CA THR A 2 -18.41 -11.08 2.30
C THR A 2 -17.81 -10.60 3.62
N ARG A 3 -18.67 -10.36 4.62
CA ARG A 3 -18.21 -10.01 5.99
C ARG A 3 -17.36 -11.12 6.61
N ALA A 4 -17.68 -12.39 6.34
CA ALA A 4 -16.93 -13.54 6.83
C ALA A 4 -15.54 -13.63 6.17
N GLU A 5 -15.47 -13.45 4.85
CA GLU A 5 -14.20 -13.35 4.10
C GLU A 5 -13.36 -12.18 4.61
N TYR A 6 -13.99 -11.04 4.91
CA TYR A 6 -13.30 -9.89 5.50
C TYR A 6 -12.72 -10.17 6.87
N GLN A 7 -13.48 -10.77 7.78
CA GLN A 7 -12.94 -11.10 9.09
C GLN A 7 -11.80 -12.13 8.98
N THR A 8 -11.94 -13.10 8.09
CA THR A 8 -10.92 -14.14 7.86
C THR A 8 -9.62 -13.55 7.34
N GLU A 9 -9.69 -12.71 6.31
CA GLU A 9 -8.52 -12.04 5.74
C GLU A 9 -7.87 -11.08 6.76
N LYS A 10 -8.67 -10.35 7.53
CA LYS A 10 -8.15 -9.46 8.59
C LYS A 10 -7.37 -10.25 9.66
N ASN A 11 -7.91 -11.40 10.08
CA ASN A 11 -7.25 -12.28 11.03
C ASN A 11 -5.95 -12.84 10.44
N LYS A 12 -5.96 -13.24 9.16
CA LYS A 12 -4.78 -13.72 8.44
C LYS A 12 -3.69 -12.64 8.38
N ILE A 13 -4.02 -11.42 7.98
CA ILE A 13 -3.06 -10.30 7.94
C ILE A 13 -2.43 -10.05 9.32
N SER A 14 -3.24 -10.10 10.39
CA SER A 14 -2.73 -9.94 11.75
C SER A 14 -1.81 -11.09 12.17
N ALA A 15 -2.15 -12.33 11.82
CA ALA A 15 -1.33 -13.50 12.11
C ALA A 15 0.00 -13.45 11.34
N ASP A 16 -0.05 -13.14 10.04
CA ASP A 16 1.13 -12.98 9.17
C ASP A 16 2.06 -11.89 9.72
N TYR A 17 1.51 -10.74 10.15
CA TYR A 17 2.29 -9.68 10.78
C TYR A 17 2.95 -10.13 12.10
N LYS A 18 2.21 -10.81 12.99
CA LYS A 18 2.76 -11.33 14.25
C LYS A 18 3.89 -12.35 14.00
N ALA A 19 3.71 -13.25 13.04
CA ALA A 19 4.71 -14.22 12.65
C ALA A 19 5.97 -13.51 12.10
N ALA A 20 5.79 -12.58 11.16
CA ALA A 20 6.88 -11.79 10.59
C ALA A 20 7.64 -11.01 11.68
N LYS A 21 6.96 -10.35 12.62
CA LYS A 21 7.62 -9.67 13.76
C LYS A 21 8.45 -10.63 14.60
N THR A 22 7.94 -11.82 14.87
CA THR A 22 8.65 -12.82 15.68
C THR A 22 9.93 -13.27 14.99
N ILE A 23 9.85 -13.52 13.67
CA ILE A 23 11.01 -13.84 12.82
C ILE A 23 12.01 -12.67 12.83
N CYS A 24 11.55 -11.44 12.58
CA CYS A 24 12.40 -10.25 12.59
C CYS A 24 13.04 -9.99 13.96
N ALA A 25 12.33 -10.27 15.06
CA ALA A 25 12.84 -10.05 16.41
C ALA A 25 14.04 -10.95 16.74
N ALA A 26 14.13 -12.13 16.09
CA ALA A 26 15.26 -13.03 16.20
C ALA A 26 16.48 -12.58 15.35
N SER A 27 16.31 -11.61 14.45
CA SER A 27 17.43 -11.01 13.70
C SER A 27 18.24 -10.04 14.58
N LYS A 28 19.54 -9.94 14.32
CA LYS A 28 20.43 -8.97 14.97
C LYS A 28 20.67 -7.75 14.07
N ASP A 29 21.03 -6.64 14.71
CA ASP A 29 21.52 -5.41 14.09
C ASP A 29 20.55 -4.77 13.07
N HIS A 30 21.11 -3.97 12.19
CA HIS A 30 20.57 -3.34 10.98
C HIS A 30 19.48 -4.16 10.22
N GLY A 31 19.68 -5.47 10.05
CA GLY A 31 18.69 -6.34 9.43
C GLY A 31 17.35 -6.41 10.15
N LYS A 32 17.33 -6.22 11.48
CA LYS A 32 16.12 -6.23 12.30
C LYS A 32 15.20 -5.05 12.00
N ASP A 33 15.76 -3.84 11.85
CA ASP A 33 14.96 -2.63 11.61
C ASP A 33 14.33 -2.64 10.22
N VAL A 34 15.09 -3.05 9.21
CA VAL A 34 14.57 -3.27 7.85
C VAL A 34 13.47 -4.33 7.86
N CYS A 35 13.69 -5.45 8.54
CA CYS A 35 12.71 -6.53 8.64
C CYS A 35 11.41 -6.07 9.32
N MET A 36 11.52 -5.40 10.48
CA MET A 36 10.36 -4.89 11.21
C MET A 36 9.58 -3.84 10.41
N SER A 37 10.29 -2.94 9.71
CA SER A 37 9.67 -1.94 8.85
C SER A 37 8.97 -2.59 7.64
N GLN A 38 9.54 -3.66 7.08
CA GLN A 38 8.94 -4.40 5.98
C GLN A 38 7.67 -5.11 6.44
N ALA A 39 7.71 -5.83 7.57
CA ALA A 39 6.56 -6.51 8.15
C ALA A 39 5.40 -5.53 8.41
N HIS A 40 5.70 -4.36 8.96
CA HIS A 40 4.68 -3.32 9.20
C HIS A 40 4.17 -2.68 7.90
N SER A 41 5.03 -2.54 6.89
CA SER A 41 4.64 -2.06 5.57
C SER A 41 3.68 -3.02 4.87
N ASP A 42 3.96 -4.32 4.94
CA ASP A 42 3.12 -5.35 4.33
C ASP A 42 1.77 -5.46 5.02
N GLU A 43 1.74 -5.38 6.36
CA GLU A 43 0.47 -5.34 7.12
C GLU A 43 -0.40 -4.15 6.68
N LYS A 44 0.19 -2.95 6.56
CA LYS A 44 -0.53 -1.75 6.12
C LYS A 44 -1.03 -1.86 4.69
N LYS A 45 -0.18 -2.32 3.77
CA LYS A 45 -0.56 -2.52 2.36
C LYS A 45 -1.70 -3.53 2.24
N ALA A 46 -1.60 -4.66 2.94
CA ALA A 46 -2.61 -5.69 2.92
C ALA A 46 -3.95 -5.20 3.49
N LYS A 47 -3.94 -4.45 4.60
CA LYS A 47 -5.15 -3.81 5.15
C LYS A 47 -5.78 -2.83 4.16
N ALA A 48 -4.98 -1.96 3.52
CA ALA A 48 -5.51 -1.01 2.56
C ALA A 48 -6.12 -1.70 1.32
N GLN A 49 -5.42 -2.71 0.78
CA GLN A 49 -5.93 -3.53 -0.31
C GLN A 49 -7.18 -4.31 0.09
N GLN A 50 -7.28 -4.75 1.34
CA GLN A 50 -8.46 -5.43 1.86
C GLN A 50 -9.67 -4.49 1.89
N GLU A 51 -9.50 -3.25 2.35
CA GLU A 51 -10.54 -2.22 2.31
C GLU A 51 -10.97 -1.90 0.87
N ASP A 52 -10.01 -1.79 -0.05
CA ASP A 52 -10.31 -1.58 -1.47
C ASP A 52 -11.11 -2.75 -2.07
N ARG A 53 -10.80 -4.00 -1.71
CA ARG A 53 -11.59 -5.17 -2.14
C ARG A 53 -12.98 -5.23 -1.50
N LEU A 54 -13.14 -4.73 -0.27
CA LEU A 54 -14.43 -4.67 0.41
C LEU A 54 -15.35 -3.62 -0.24
N LYS A 55 -14.79 -2.44 -0.53
CA LYS A 55 -15.53 -1.31 -1.10
C LYS A 55 -14.76 -0.67 -2.26
N PRO A 56 -14.74 -1.32 -3.43
CA PRO A 56 -13.93 -0.87 -4.57
C PRO A 56 -14.45 0.44 -5.13
N THR A 57 -13.69 1.50 -4.89
CA THR A 57 -13.98 2.87 -5.30
C THR A 57 -12.68 3.57 -5.69
N LEU A 58 -12.76 4.66 -6.46
CA LEU A 58 -11.57 5.49 -6.73
C LEU A 58 -10.90 5.95 -5.43
N LYS A 59 -11.70 6.35 -4.43
CA LYS A 59 -11.19 6.77 -3.12
C LYS A 59 -10.43 5.66 -2.38
N SER A 60 -10.96 4.44 -2.34
CA SER A 60 -10.29 3.30 -1.67
C SER A 60 -9.03 2.86 -2.41
N HIS A 61 -9.05 2.96 -3.74
CA HIS A 61 -7.87 2.72 -4.56
C HIS A 61 -6.77 3.76 -4.29
N ASP A 62 -7.11 5.04 -4.31
CA ASP A 62 -6.15 6.12 -4.05
C ASP A 62 -5.63 6.08 -2.59
N GLN A 63 -6.46 5.68 -1.63
CA GLN A 63 -6.01 5.40 -0.26
C GLN A 63 -4.96 4.28 -0.22
N THR A 64 -5.13 3.23 -1.03
CA THR A 64 -4.14 2.17 -1.18
C THR A 64 -2.82 2.71 -1.75
N GLU A 65 -2.88 3.58 -2.74
CA GLU A 65 -1.69 4.23 -3.31
C GLU A 65 -0.99 5.17 -2.31
N VAL A 66 -1.74 5.91 -1.50
CA VAL A 66 -1.17 6.70 -0.38
C VAL A 66 -0.42 5.80 0.59
N VAL A 67 -1.00 4.67 1.01
CA VAL A 67 -0.35 3.73 1.92
C VAL A 67 0.91 3.14 1.29
N LYS A 68 0.89 2.79 0.00
CA LYS A 68 2.09 2.32 -0.73
C LYS A 68 3.18 3.38 -0.75
N ALA A 69 2.86 4.64 -1.06
CA ALA A 69 3.82 5.74 -1.07
C ALA A 69 4.43 5.97 0.33
N GLU A 70 3.61 5.97 1.38
CA GLU A 70 4.07 6.16 2.76
C GLU A 70 4.99 5.04 3.23
N THR A 71 4.62 3.79 2.96
CA THR A 71 5.41 2.62 3.34
C THR A 71 6.72 2.51 2.55
N ASN A 72 6.70 2.82 1.25
CA ASN A 72 7.92 2.87 0.43
C ASN A 72 8.88 3.97 0.92
N TYR A 73 8.37 5.14 1.28
CA TYR A 73 9.19 6.20 1.88
C TYR A 73 9.78 5.78 3.22
N ALA A 74 8.99 5.15 4.09
CA ALA A 74 9.48 4.64 5.38
C ALA A 74 10.60 3.60 5.18
N MET A 75 10.41 2.64 4.26
CA MET A 75 11.43 1.65 3.91
C MET A 75 12.71 2.28 3.36
N ALA A 76 12.60 3.29 2.49
CA ALA A 76 13.76 4.01 1.98
C ALA A 76 14.55 4.68 3.12
N LYS A 77 13.87 5.33 4.07
CA LYS A 77 14.54 5.92 5.24
C LYS A 77 15.26 4.88 6.10
N VAL A 78 14.61 3.76 6.37
CA VAL A 78 15.22 2.69 7.20
C VAL A 78 16.45 2.12 6.50
N ARG A 79 16.37 1.84 5.19
CA ARG A 79 17.54 1.39 4.40
C ARG A 79 18.67 2.41 4.39
N CYS A 80 18.37 3.70 4.28
CA CYS A 80 19.41 4.75 4.38
C CYS A 80 20.07 4.80 5.76
N ASN A 81 19.37 4.43 6.82
CA ASN A 81 19.94 4.40 8.18
C ASN A 81 20.94 3.26 8.39
N GLU A 82 21.01 2.30 7.47
CA GLU A 82 22.02 1.23 7.44
C GLU A 82 23.39 1.75 6.96
N SER A 83 23.39 2.87 6.23
CA SER A 83 24.61 3.59 5.85
C SER A 83 25.08 4.47 6.99
N THR A 84 26.32 4.98 6.88
CA THR A 84 26.92 5.89 7.87
C THR A 84 27.53 7.13 7.20
N GLY A 85 27.75 8.18 7.99
CA GLY A 85 28.41 9.40 7.53
C GLY A 85 27.68 10.07 6.36
N LYS A 86 28.45 10.65 5.44
CA LYS A 86 27.91 11.45 4.32
C LYS A 86 26.99 10.65 3.39
N ASP A 87 27.23 9.34 3.25
CA ASP A 87 26.39 8.48 2.42
C ASP A 87 24.97 8.34 2.98
N LYS A 88 24.86 8.21 4.31
CA LYS A 88 23.57 8.22 5.01
C LYS A 88 22.83 9.53 4.78
N ASP A 89 23.51 10.65 4.97
CA ASP A 89 22.89 11.98 4.85
C ASP A 89 22.38 12.24 3.42
N ASN A 90 23.21 11.92 2.41
CA ASN A 90 22.82 12.02 1.01
C ASN A 90 21.63 11.10 0.68
N CYS A 91 21.66 9.85 1.17
CA CYS A 91 20.56 8.90 0.99
C CYS A 91 19.27 9.42 1.62
N LEU A 92 19.31 9.90 2.86
CA LEU A 92 18.15 10.44 3.57
C LEU A 92 17.58 11.68 2.89
N GLN A 93 18.44 12.57 2.37
CA GLN A 93 18.02 13.74 1.60
C GLN A 93 17.30 13.33 0.32
N ALA A 94 17.86 12.39 -0.45
CA ALA A 94 17.24 11.86 -1.66
C ALA A 94 15.91 11.15 -1.37
N ALA A 95 15.87 10.31 -0.33
CA ALA A 95 14.66 9.63 0.12
C ALA A 95 13.59 10.63 0.57
N GLN A 96 13.98 11.71 1.25
CA GLN A 96 13.05 12.75 1.68
C GLN A 96 12.47 13.54 0.51
N ALA A 97 13.28 13.92 -0.48
CA ALA A 97 12.82 14.65 -1.65
C ALA A 97 11.84 13.82 -2.48
N THR A 98 12.20 12.59 -2.80
CA THR A 98 11.39 11.68 -3.62
C THR A 98 10.16 11.18 -2.85
N GLY A 99 10.34 10.76 -1.59
CA GLY A 99 9.27 10.21 -0.76
C GLY A 99 8.20 11.23 -0.37
N LYS A 100 8.57 12.47 -0.03
CA LYS A 100 7.58 13.53 0.24
C LYS A 100 6.79 13.87 -1.03
N THR A 101 7.46 13.96 -2.18
CA THR A 101 6.80 14.23 -3.47
C THR A 101 5.79 13.13 -3.80
N ALA A 102 6.19 11.86 -3.74
CA ALA A 102 5.30 10.73 -4.02
C ALA A 102 4.10 10.68 -3.05
N LYS A 103 4.34 10.89 -1.75
CA LYS A 103 3.28 10.94 -0.73
C LYS A 103 2.31 12.11 -0.97
N ASN A 104 2.82 13.28 -1.32
CA ASN A 104 1.99 14.45 -1.57
C ASN A 104 1.19 14.30 -2.86
N GLN A 105 1.78 13.73 -3.90
CA GLN A 105 1.07 13.42 -5.15
C GLN A 105 -0.09 12.46 -4.91
N ALA A 106 0.16 11.31 -4.26
CA ALA A 106 -0.88 10.34 -3.94
C ALA A 106 -2.02 10.96 -3.08
N LYS A 107 -1.69 11.87 -2.15
CA LYS A 107 -2.69 12.60 -1.37
C LYS A 107 -3.49 13.61 -2.19
N THR A 108 -2.87 14.25 -3.17
CA THR A 108 -3.54 15.16 -4.10
C THR A 108 -4.49 14.41 -5.01
N ASP A 109 -4.07 13.25 -5.51
CA ASP A 109 -4.91 12.38 -6.34
C ASP A 109 -6.15 11.92 -5.55
N LEU A 110 -5.95 11.46 -4.31
CA LEU A 110 -7.03 11.13 -3.38
C LEU A 110 -8.03 12.29 -3.18
N LYS A 111 -7.54 13.51 -2.92
CA LYS A 111 -8.41 14.70 -2.75
C LYS A 111 -9.16 15.05 -4.05
N THR A 112 -8.57 14.75 -5.20
CA THR A 112 -9.19 15.00 -6.50
C THR A 112 -10.30 14.00 -6.78
N ALA A 113 -10.11 12.73 -6.39
CA ALA A 113 -11.15 11.71 -6.45
C ALA A 113 -12.35 12.02 -5.55
N GLU A 114 -12.14 12.70 -4.41
CA GLU A 114 -13.23 13.17 -3.53
C GLU A 114 -14.10 14.26 -4.17
N LYS A 115 -13.56 15.03 -5.12
CA LYS A 115 -14.27 16.14 -5.78
C LYS A 115 -14.99 15.73 -7.07
N LYS A 116 -14.71 14.55 -7.62
CA LYS A 116 -15.42 14.03 -8.81
C LYS A 116 -16.60 13.18 -8.35
N PRO A 117 -17.82 13.40 -8.86
CA PRO A 117 -18.92 12.48 -8.60
C PRO A 117 -18.51 11.09 -9.07
N HIS A 118 -18.78 10.07 -8.25
CA HIS A 118 -18.53 8.68 -8.59
C HIS A 118 -19.09 8.41 -10.01
N PRO A 119 -18.29 7.88 -10.95
CA PRO A 119 -18.88 7.23 -12.09
C PRO A 119 -19.61 6.02 -11.52
N SER A 120 -20.93 6.13 -11.36
CA SER A 120 -21.81 4.99 -11.12
C SER A 120 -21.37 3.88 -12.04
N THR A 121 -20.99 2.75 -11.46
CA THR A 121 -20.53 1.55 -12.17
C THR A 121 -21.43 1.30 -13.39
N LYS A 122 -20.99 1.70 -14.58
CA LYS A 122 -21.57 1.15 -15.80
C LYS A 122 -21.14 -0.30 -15.80
N LYS A 123 -22.06 -1.20 -15.42
CA LYS A 123 -21.99 -2.63 -15.75
C LYS A 123 -21.46 -2.74 -17.19
N PRO A 124 -20.51 -3.66 -17.48
CA PRO A 124 -20.15 -3.94 -18.85
C PRO A 124 -21.43 -4.36 -19.56
N ASN A 125 -21.87 -3.54 -20.53
CA ASN A 125 -23.11 -3.77 -21.25
C ASN A 125 -22.92 -5.02 -22.12
N ARG A 126 -23.42 -6.15 -21.65
CA ARG A 126 -23.57 -7.37 -22.46
C ARG A 126 -24.73 -7.14 -23.43
N GLN A 127 -24.45 -6.62 -24.62
CA GLN A 127 -25.34 -6.52 -25.79
C GLN A 127 -24.48 -5.94 -26.94
N LYS A 128 -24.32 -6.47 -28.15
CA LYS A 128 -24.98 -7.51 -28.94
C LYS A 128 -23.98 -7.86 -30.05
N ARG A 129 -23.40 -9.06 -30.09
CA ARG A 129 -22.89 -9.60 -31.37
C ARG A 129 -24.10 -10.17 -32.09
N LYS A 130 -24.82 -9.32 -32.83
CA LYS A 130 -25.82 -9.75 -33.80
C LYS A 130 -25.07 -10.27 -35.03
N ASN A 131 -25.34 -11.53 -35.34
CA ASN A 131 -25.32 -12.20 -36.63
C ASN A 131 -24.41 -11.64 -37.73
N VAL A 132 -23.41 -12.44 -38.08
CA VAL A 132 -23.10 -12.68 -39.50
C VAL A 132 -23.21 -14.18 -39.71
N THR A 133 -24.10 -14.57 -40.62
CA THR A 133 -24.32 -15.95 -41.09
C THR A 133 -24.89 -15.84 -42.49
N PRO A 134 -24.75 -16.85 -43.35
CA PRO A 134 -23.66 -17.81 -43.50
C PRO A 134 -22.57 -17.32 -44.48
#